data_AF-A0A354J7P6-F1
#
_entry.id   AF-A0A354J7P6-F1
#
_cell.length_a   1.000
_cell.length_b   1.000
_cell.length_c   1.000
_cell.angle_alpha   90.00
_cell.angle_beta   90.00
_cell.angle_gamma   90.00
#
_symmetry.space_group_name_H-M   'P 1'
#
loop_
_entity.id
_entity.type
_entity.pdbx_description
1 polymer ?
#
loop_
_entity_poly.entity_id
_entity_poly.type
_entity_poly.pdbx_seq_one_letter_code
_entity_poly.pdbx_strand_id
1 'polypeptide(L)'
;KVLNRSTQYHLPHSTKIAGFSFVYGGDDRFYNNIFIGAKGLEGVGTSHYKNYTTSLEEYIEEVHKKNGDLEVFELIEQPVYINNNAYFNGAEPFEREHDKLMEQGFDPKFSIIDKGEEVYLSCELPESFENILGGIHSTSTLPRVRIVDAEFERPDGSNVVLDTDFLEEKRMPKSPLGPITSLKKGKNYIKVW
;
A
#
# COMPACT_ATOMS: atom_id res chain seq x y z
N LYS A 1 -9.06 -10.36 10.42
CA LYS A 1 -8.75 -10.02 11.84
C LYS A 1 -8.22 -11.27 12.56
N VAL A 2 -7.37 -11.11 13.57
CA VAL A 2 -6.93 -12.20 14.47
C VAL A 2 -7.17 -11.74 15.91
N LEU A 3 -8.31 -12.12 16.48
CA LEU A 3 -8.80 -11.64 17.78
C LEU A 3 -8.63 -12.66 18.92
N ASN A 4 -8.05 -13.82 18.63
CA ASN A 4 -7.80 -14.89 19.60
C ASN A 4 -6.32 -15.06 19.97
N ARG A 5 -5.45 -14.18 19.47
CA ARG A 5 -4.00 -14.22 19.71
C ARG A 5 -3.43 -12.81 19.77
N SER A 6 -2.83 -12.47 20.90
CA SER A 6 -2.13 -11.20 21.12
C SER A 6 -0.61 -11.41 20.98
N THR A 7 0.09 -10.43 20.43
CA THR A 7 1.56 -10.45 20.24
C THR A 7 2.20 -9.13 20.63
N GLN A 8 3.47 -9.19 21.02
CA GLN A 8 4.28 -8.03 21.44
C GLN A 8 4.37 -6.95 20.35
N TYR A 9 4.46 -5.70 20.79
CA TYR A 9 5.09 -4.60 20.06
C TYR A 9 6.10 -3.90 20.96
N HIS A 10 7.01 -3.12 20.36
CA HIS A 10 8.21 -2.60 21.03
C HIS A 10 8.27 -1.08 20.98
N LEU A 11 9.12 -0.49 21.83
CA LEU A 11 9.51 0.91 21.68
C LEU A 11 10.29 1.09 20.36
N PRO A 12 10.20 2.26 19.69
CA PRO A 12 10.96 2.54 18.48
C PRO A 12 12.45 2.24 18.66
N HIS A 13 13.05 1.59 17.67
CA HIS A 13 14.48 1.25 17.61
C HIS A 13 14.99 0.48 18.84
N SER A 14 14.13 -0.36 19.45
CA SER A 14 14.44 -1.11 20.66
C SER A 14 13.83 -2.50 20.67
N THR A 15 14.44 -3.41 21.41
CA THR A 15 13.86 -4.71 21.78
C THR A 15 13.04 -4.63 23.07
N LYS A 16 12.90 -3.45 23.67
CA LYS A 16 12.05 -3.25 24.86
C LYS A 16 10.58 -3.34 24.47
N ILE A 17 9.86 -4.28 25.08
CA ILE A 17 8.43 -4.46 24.89
C ILE A 17 7.69 -3.21 25.40
N ALA A 18 6.86 -2.63 24.54
CA ALA A 18 5.98 -1.51 24.87
C ALA A 18 4.55 -1.98 25.20
N GLY A 19 4.14 -3.14 24.67
CA GLY A 19 2.85 -3.74 24.98
C GLY A 19 2.56 -4.97 24.11
N PHE A 20 1.29 -5.37 24.10
CA PHE A 20 0.79 -6.50 23.32
C PHE A 20 -0.57 -6.13 22.71
N SER A 21 -0.88 -6.62 21.51
CA SER A 21 -2.16 -6.36 20.87
C SER A 21 -2.63 -7.50 19.98
N PHE A 22 -3.95 -7.56 19.77
CA PHE A 22 -4.58 -8.33 18.70
C PHE A 22 -4.40 -7.66 17.33
N VAL A 23 -4.70 -8.40 16.25
CA VAL A 23 -4.73 -7.83 14.90
C VAL A 23 -6.17 -7.50 14.53
N TYR A 24 -6.56 -6.24 14.73
CA TYR A 24 -7.91 -5.75 14.42
C TYR A 24 -8.18 -5.56 12.91
N GLY A 25 -7.14 -5.64 12.05
CA GLY A 25 -7.24 -5.45 10.59
C GLY A 25 -7.27 -3.97 10.19
N GLY A 26 -6.79 -3.65 8.98
CA GLY A 26 -6.57 -2.27 8.55
C GLY A 26 -5.39 -1.63 9.27
N ASP A 27 -5.39 -0.30 9.37
CA ASP A 27 -4.19 0.48 9.69
C ASP A 27 -3.08 0.21 8.66
N ASP A 28 -3.47 0.19 7.39
CA ASP A 28 -2.62 -0.15 6.25
C ASP A 28 -2.49 1.03 5.28
N ARG A 29 -1.34 1.11 4.59
CA ARG A 29 -1.05 2.16 3.60
C ARG A 29 -0.72 1.53 2.25
N PHE A 30 -1.49 1.87 1.21
CA PHE A 30 -1.28 1.42 -0.16
C PHE A 30 -1.20 2.62 -1.09
N TYR A 31 0.04 2.97 -1.47
CA TYR A 31 0.31 4.05 -2.40
C TYR A 31 1.16 3.62 -3.57
N ASN A 32 0.86 4.17 -4.75
CA ASN A 32 1.66 4.01 -5.96
C ASN A 32 1.85 2.56 -6.42
N ASN A 33 0.93 1.65 -6.10
CA ASN A 33 1.01 0.25 -6.48
C ASN A 33 0.42 -0.01 -7.86
N ILE A 34 0.83 -1.12 -8.48
CA ILE A 34 0.18 -1.70 -9.66
C ILE A 34 -0.34 -3.08 -9.27
N PHE A 35 -1.65 -3.24 -9.23
CA PHE A 35 -2.33 -4.50 -8.99
C PHE A 35 -2.76 -5.13 -10.31
N ILE A 36 -2.45 -6.42 -10.47
CA ILE A 36 -2.77 -7.18 -11.67
C ILE A 36 -3.52 -8.43 -11.24
N GLY A 37 -4.82 -8.48 -11.54
CA GLY A 37 -5.64 -9.66 -11.31
C GLY A 37 -5.38 -10.76 -12.33
N ALA A 38 -6.16 -11.83 -12.25
CA ALA A 38 -6.20 -12.90 -13.24
C ALA A 38 -7.56 -13.59 -13.22
N LYS A 39 -7.92 -14.27 -14.31
CA LYS A 39 -9.16 -15.04 -14.36
C LYS A 39 -9.21 -16.09 -13.25
N GLY A 40 -10.24 -16.03 -12.41
CA GLY A 40 -10.45 -16.96 -11.30
C GLY A 40 -9.60 -16.66 -10.06
N LEU A 41 -8.81 -15.57 -10.08
CA LEU A 41 -8.08 -15.10 -8.91
C LEU A 41 -8.90 -14.01 -8.23
N GLU A 42 -9.43 -14.34 -7.06
CA GLU A 42 -10.18 -13.41 -6.22
C GLU A 42 -9.27 -12.70 -5.23
N GLY A 43 -9.74 -11.54 -4.76
CA GLY A 43 -9.07 -10.80 -3.70
C GLY A 43 -7.74 -10.15 -4.11
N VAL A 44 -7.68 -9.63 -5.35
CA VAL A 44 -6.55 -8.83 -5.81
C VAL A 44 -6.90 -7.35 -5.78
N GLY A 45 -6.02 -6.54 -5.21
CA GLY A 45 -6.24 -5.11 -5.02
C GLY A 45 -6.60 -4.78 -3.57
N THR A 46 -7.40 -3.75 -3.39
CA THR A 46 -7.67 -3.14 -2.07
C THR A 46 -9.16 -3.09 -1.73
N SER A 47 -10.02 -3.78 -2.49
CA SER A 47 -11.47 -3.85 -2.22
C SER A 47 -11.82 -4.49 -0.87
N HIS A 48 -10.92 -5.29 -0.29
CA HIS A 48 -11.06 -5.88 1.04
C HIS A 48 -11.27 -4.88 2.17
N TYR A 49 -10.83 -3.63 1.97
CA TYR A 49 -10.99 -2.55 2.94
C TYR A 49 -12.33 -1.81 2.81
N LYS A 50 -13.32 -2.39 2.14
CA LYS A 50 -14.67 -1.83 2.06
C LYS A 50 -15.19 -1.49 3.46
N ASN A 51 -15.76 -0.29 3.60
CA ASN A 51 -16.24 0.29 4.87
C ASN A 51 -15.17 0.62 5.92
N TYR A 52 -13.87 0.52 5.63
CA TYR A 52 -12.85 1.01 6.54
C TYR A 52 -12.88 2.55 6.58
N THR A 53 -12.47 3.11 7.71
CA THR A 53 -12.28 4.55 7.85
C THR A 53 -11.07 5.00 7.01
N THR A 54 -11.01 6.28 6.65
CA THR A 54 -9.99 6.84 5.73
C THR A 54 -8.99 7.75 6.40
N SER A 55 -9.15 7.99 7.70
CA SER A 55 -8.19 8.73 8.51
C SER A 55 -8.31 8.34 9.99
N LEU A 56 -7.27 8.66 10.77
CA LEU A 56 -7.30 8.42 12.21
C LEU A 56 -8.33 9.33 12.88
N GLU A 57 -8.53 10.53 12.35
CA GLU A 57 -9.53 11.49 12.80
C GLU A 57 -10.95 10.94 12.63
N GLU A 58 -11.26 10.36 11.46
CA GLU A 58 -12.54 9.71 11.20
C GLU A 58 -12.75 8.53 12.15
N TYR A 59 -11.74 7.68 12.33
CA TYR A 59 -11.80 6.57 13.28
C TYR A 59 -12.13 7.04 14.71
N ILE A 60 -11.42 8.07 15.18
CA ILE A 60 -11.63 8.64 16.52
C ILE A 60 -13.03 9.24 16.65
N GLU A 61 -13.53 9.93 15.62
CA GLU A 61 -14.88 10.49 15.62
C GLU A 61 -15.93 9.39 15.70
N GLU A 62 -15.83 8.35 14.87
CA GLU A 62 -16.78 7.23 14.85
C GLU A 62 -16.82 6.47 16.19
N VAL A 63 -15.66 6.21 16.79
CA VAL A 63 -15.58 5.54 18.10
C VAL A 63 -16.26 6.39 19.18
N HIS A 64 -16.03 7.70 19.22
CA HIS A 64 -16.59 8.57 20.26
C HIS A 64 -18.08 8.90 20.11
N LYS A 65 -18.76 8.43 19.05
CA LYS A 65 -20.22 8.58 18.92
C LYS A 65 -21.00 7.80 19.98
N LYS A 66 -20.39 6.80 20.59
CA LYS A 66 -20.98 6.02 21.69
C LYS A 66 -20.04 6.03 22.89
N ASN A 67 -20.59 6.25 24.08
CA ASN A 67 -19.83 6.08 25.31
C ASN A 67 -19.52 4.59 25.54
N GLY A 68 -18.28 4.29 25.89
CA GLY A 68 -17.79 2.94 26.20
C GLY A 68 -16.27 2.91 26.19
N ASP A 69 -15.70 1.71 26.22
CA ASP A 69 -14.25 1.48 26.16
C ASP A 69 -13.92 0.51 25.00
N LEU A 70 -13.13 -0.55 25.25
CA LEU A 70 -12.64 -1.49 24.23
C LEU A 70 -13.74 -1.98 23.27
N GLU A 71 -14.92 -2.28 23.78
CA GLU A 71 -16.04 -2.79 22.99
C GLU A 71 -16.49 -1.82 21.89
N VAL A 72 -16.31 -0.51 22.08
CA VAL A 72 -16.66 0.48 21.05
C VAL A 72 -15.56 0.55 19.99
N PHE A 73 -14.29 0.50 20.40
CA PHE A 73 -13.16 0.46 19.47
C PHE A 73 -13.19 -0.77 18.56
N GLU A 74 -13.65 -1.92 19.06
CA GLU A 74 -13.75 -3.18 18.29
C GLU A 74 -14.81 -3.15 17.19
N LEU A 75 -15.83 -2.29 17.33
CA LEU A 75 -16.93 -2.17 16.37
C LEU A 75 -16.57 -1.32 15.14
N ILE A 76 -15.53 -0.50 15.24
CA ILE A 76 -15.13 0.42 14.17
C ILE A 76 -13.91 -0.15 13.44
N GLU A 77 -13.99 -0.23 12.12
CA GLU A 77 -12.86 -0.64 11.29
C GLU A 77 -11.76 0.43 11.31
N GLN A 78 -10.51 0.00 11.50
CA GLN A 78 -9.35 0.89 11.58
C GLN A 78 -9.15 1.70 10.29
N PRO A 79 -8.40 2.81 10.31
CA PRO A 79 -8.20 3.59 9.11
C PRO A 79 -7.35 2.86 8.07
N VAL A 80 -7.60 3.15 6.80
CA VAL A 80 -6.71 2.77 5.69
C VAL A 80 -6.36 4.00 4.87
N TYR A 81 -5.13 4.01 4.38
CA TYR A 81 -4.54 5.15 3.68
C TYR A 81 -4.16 4.69 2.26
N ILE A 82 -5.12 4.81 1.34
CA ILE A 82 -5.03 4.18 0.02
C ILE A 82 -5.25 5.26 -1.05
N ASN A 83 -4.26 5.49 -1.90
CA ASN A 83 -4.37 6.41 -3.03
C ASN A 83 -3.33 6.13 -4.11
N ASN A 84 -3.58 6.65 -5.31
CA ASN A 84 -2.67 6.61 -6.45
C ASN A 84 -2.26 5.19 -6.85
N ASN A 85 -3.17 4.21 -6.82
CA ASN A 85 -2.88 2.86 -7.30
C ASN A 85 -3.47 2.61 -8.70
N ALA A 86 -2.90 1.63 -9.41
CA ALA A 86 -3.43 1.12 -10.68
C ALA A 86 -3.98 -0.30 -10.52
N TYR A 87 -5.10 -0.59 -11.17
CA TYR A 87 -5.83 -1.85 -11.05
C TYR A 87 -6.15 -2.40 -12.45
N PHE A 88 -5.53 -3.53 -12.79
CA PHE A 88 -5.64 -4.17 -14.09
C PHE A 88 -6.14 -5.61 -13.98
N ASN A 89 -6.64 -6.15 -15.09
CA ASN A 89 -6.96 -7.57 -15.27
C ASN A 89 -7.86 -8.17 -14.17
N GLY A 90 -8.87 -7.42 -13.74
CA GLY A 90 -9.80 -7.82 -12.69
C GLY A 90 -9.38 -7.51 -11.25
N ALA A 91 -8.26 -6.80 -11.03
CA ALA A 91 -7.96 -6.25 -9.70
C ALA A 91 -8.99 -5.17 -9.30
N GLU A 92 -9.33 -5.10 -8.01
CA GLU A 92 -10.40 -4.23 -7.51
C GLU A 92 -9.89 -3.16 -6.52
N PRO A 93 -10.26 -1.88 -6.70
CA PRO A 93 -9.85 -0.80 -5.82
C PRO A 93 -10.64 -0.74 -4.52
N PHE A 94 -10.12 0.03 -3.58
CA PHE A 94 -10.88 0.44 -2.41
C PHE A 94 -11.93 1.47 -2.84
N GLU A 95 -13.19 1.29 -2.42
CA GLU A 95 -14.30 2.12 -2.90
C GLU A 95 -14.15 3.62 -2.59
N ARG A 96 -13.43 3.99 -1.52
CA ARG A 96 -13.18 5.39 -1.13
C ARG A 96 -11.79 5.88 -1.51
N GLU A 97 -11.05 5.15 -2.35
CA GLU A 97 -9.80 5.64 -2.93
C GLU A 97 -10.10 6.78 -3.92
N HIS A 98 -9.44 7.93 -3.75
CA HIS A 98 -9.73 9.15 -4.51
C HIS A 98 -9.12 9.09 -5.92
N ASP A 99 -7.80 9.06 -6.00
CA ASP A 99 -7.04 9.01 -7.26
C ASP A 99 -6.64 7.58 -7.55
N LYS A 100 -7.12 7.01 -8.65
CA LYS A 100 -6.80 5.66 -9.08
C LYS A 100 -6.91 5.51 -10.58
N LEU A 101 -6.19 4.54 -11.12
CA LEU A 101 -6.35 4.08 -12.50
C LEU A 101 -6.94 2.68 -12.48
N MET A 102 -8.04 2.45 -13.20
CA MET A 102 -8.67 1.14 -13.26
C MET A 102 -9.03 0.77 -14.70
N GLU A 103 -8.46 -0.34 -15.18
CA GLU A 103 -8.81 -0.95 -16.47
C GLU A 103 -9.02 -2.45 -16.31
N GLN A 104 -10.23 -2.83 -15.89
CA GLN A 104 -10.56 -4.23 -15.54
C GLN A 104 -10.33 -5.22 -16.69
N GLY A 105 -10.56 -4.79 -17.94
CA GLY A 105 -10.40 -5.62 -19.13
C GLY A 105 -9.01 -5.61 -19.76
N PHE A 106 -8.07 -4.83 -19.21
CA PHE A 106 -6.70 -4.75 -19.72
C PHE A 106 -5.84 -5.83 -19.05
N ASP A 107 -5.28 -6.73 -19.86
CA ASP A 107 -4.31 -7.73 -19.41
C ASP A 107 -2.89 -7.24 -19.71
N PRO A 108 -2.09 -6.90 -18.67
CA PRO A 108 -0.71 -6.47 -18.83
C PRO A 108 0.25 -7.54 -19.39
N LYS A 109 -0.18 -8.80 -19.54
CA LYS A 109 0.67 -9.93 -19.96
C LYS A 109 1.97 -10.00 -19.14
N PHE A 110 1.84 -9.75 -17.84
CA PHE A 110 2.96 -9.71 -16.92
C PHE A 110 3.67 -11.06 -16.90
N SER A 111 5.00 -11.04 -17.00
CA SER A 111 5.84 -12.24 -16.97
C SER A 111 7.22 -11.92 -16.42
N ILE A 112 7.76 -12.87 -15.66
CA ILE A 112 9.16 -12.90 -15.25
C ILE A 112 9.87 -13.94 -16.11
N ILE A 113 10.95 -13.52 -16.77
CA ILE A 113 11.72 -14.32 -17.72
C ILE A 113 13.11 -14.52 -17.13
N ASP A 114 13.34 -15.73 -16.62
CA ASP A 114 14.63 -16.18 -16.10
C ASP A 114 15.50 -16.73 -17.23
N LYS A 115 16.71 -16.16 -17.40
CA LYS A 115 17.74 -16.60 -18.36
C LYS A 115 19.00 -17.13 -17.65
N GLY A 116 18.92 -17.50 -16.38
CA GLY A 116 20.03 -17.96 -15.57
C GLY A 116 20.74 -16.80 -14.87
N GLU A 117 21.71 -16.17 -15.54
CA GLU A 117 22.47 -15.05 -14.94
C GLU A 117 21.67 -13.74 -14.91
N GLU A 118 20.56 -13.67 -15.64
CA GLU A 118 19.75 -12.47 -15.75
C GLU A 118 18.27 -12.81 -15.65
N VAL A 119 17.50 -11.95 -14.97
CA VAL A 119 16.05 -12.03 -14.89
C VAL A 119 15.44 -10.77 -15.46
N TYR A 120 14.38 -10.92 -16.25
CA TYR A 120 13.69 -9.82 -16.91
C TYR A 120 12.22 -9.77 -16.53
N LEU A 121 11.72 -8.57 -16.27
CA LEU A 121 10.29 -8.25 -16.20
C LEU A 121 9.81 -7.87 -17.60
N SER A 122 8.74 -8.52 -18.05
CA SER A 122 8.02 -8.17 -19.29
C SER A 122 6.57 -7.85 -18.98
N CYS A 123 6.08 -6.70 -19.43
CA CYS A 123 4.67 -6.34 -19.33
C CYS A 123 4.25 -5.32 -20.40
N GLU A 124 2.95 -5.16 -20.58
CA GLU A 124 2.31 -4.13 -21.37
C GLU A 124 1.51 -3.23 -20.41
N LEU A 125 1.58 -1.91 -20.57
CA LEU A 125 0.80 -0.97 -19.76
C LEU A 125 -0.10 -0.12 -20.67
N PRO A 126 -1.32 0.24 -20.23
CA PRO A 126 -2.27 0.96 -21.08
C PRO A 126 -1.81 2.41 -21.33
N GLU A 127 -2.36 3.07 -22.35
CA GLU A 127 -2.04 4.47 -22.63
C GLU A 127 -2.39 5.39 -21.46
N SER A 128 -3.47 5.06 -20.75
CA SER A 128 -3.94 5.75 -19.55
C SER A 128 -2.95 5.72 -18.38
N PHE A 129 -1.94 4.84 -18.42
CA PHE A 129 -0.91 4.76 -17.39
C PHE A 129 -0.11 6.08 -17.25
N GLU A 130 0.01 6.85 -18.33
CA GLU A 130 0.66 8.17 -18.27
C GLU A 130 -0.19 9.24 -17.56
N ASN A 131 -1.49 9.00 -17.38
CA ASN A 131 -2.40 9.97 -16.76
C ASN A 131 -2.35 9.94 -15.22
N ILE A 132 -1.65 8.97 -14.64
CA ILE A 132 -1.52 8.84 -13.18
C ILE A 132 -0.04 8.82 -12.79
N LEU A 133 0.34 9.71 -11.88
CA LEU A 133 1.70 9.83 -11.39
C LEU A 133 1.71 9.80 -9.85
N GLY A 134 2.62 9.00 -9.31
CA GLY A 134 2.82 8.83 -7.89
C GLY A 134 3.74 9.90 -7.31
N GLY A 135 3.49 10.29 -6.06
CA GLY A 135 4.38 11.15 -5.29
C GLY A 135 5.47 10.37 -4.56
N ILE A 136 6.52 11.06 -4.11
CA ILE A 136 7.49 10.49 -3.18
C ILE A 136 6.86 10.40 -1.79
N HIS A 137 6.93 9.22 -1.18
CA HIS A 137 6.52 9.01 0.20
C HIS A 137 7.70 9.10 1.16
N SER A 138 7.41 9.48 2.40
CA SER A 138 8.36 9.70 3.48
C SER A 138 7.64 9.62 4.83
N THR A 139 8.41 9.72 5.92
CA THR A 139 7.88 9.83 7.29
C THR A 139 6.74 10.85 7.39
N SER A 140 6.85 12.01 6.75
CA SER A 140 5.83 13.06 6.85
C SER A 140 4.55 12.82 6.03
N THR A 141 4.58 11.86 5.10
CA THR A 141 3.43 11.55 4.23
C THR A 141 2.73 10.25 4.60
N LEU A 142 3.36 9.43 5.45
CA LEU A 142 2.85 8.15 5.89
C LEU A 142 2.38 8.32 7.33
N PRO A 143 1.06 8.33 7.59
CA PRO A 143 0.54 8.50 8.95
C PRO A 143 1.07 7.39 9.86
N ARG A 144 1.41 7.70 11.11
CA ARG A 144 1.79 6.70 12.14
C ARG A 144 0.78 5.57 12.28
N VAL A 145 1.24 4.40 12.71
CA VAL A 145 0.36 3.27 13.05
C VAL A 145 -0.31 3.49 14.42
N ARG A 146 -1.58 3.14 14.55
CA ARG A 146 -2.45 3.53 15.66
C ARG A 146 -2.03 2.91 17.00
N ILE A 147 -1.81 1.60 17.04
CA ILE A 147 -1.63 0.85 18.30
C ILE A 147 -0.23 0.99 18.85
N VAL A 148 0.78 0.87 17.97
CA VAL A 148 2.20 0.97 18.36
C VAL A 148 2.61 2.42 18.59
N ASP A 149 1.86 3.36 18.02
CA ASP A 149 2.09 4.80 18.10
C ASP A 149 3.50 5.20 17.62
N ALA A 150 3.88 4.68 16.44
CA ALA A 150 5.21 4.86 15.86
C ALA A 150 5.14 5.32 14.40
N GLU A 151 6.12 6.12 14.01
CA GLU A 151 6.30 6.65 12.67
C GLU A 151 7.09 5.68 11.77
N PHE A 152 7.06 5.93 10.46
CA PHE A 152 7.90 5.24 9.49
C PHE A 152 9.27 5.93 9.41
N GLU A 153 10.29 5.32 10.02
CA GLU A 153 11.63 5.91 10.17
C GLU A 153 12.73 4.96 9.67
N ARG A 154 13.93 5.50 9.49
CA ARG A 154 15.16 4.70 9.32
C ARG A 154 15.57 4.04 10.65
N PRO A 155 16.45 3.02 10.62
CA PRO A 155 16.91 2.35 11.85
C PRO A 155 17.62 3.26 12.88
N ASP A 156 18.09 4.44 12.47
CA ASP A 156 18.71 5.45 13.34
C ASP A 156 17.70 6.47 13.89
N GLY A 157 16.41 6.30 13.61
CA GLY A 157 15.34 7.23 13.98
C GLY A 157 15.22 8.47 13.10
N SER A 158 16.04 8.59 12.05
CA SER A 158 15.90 9.68 11.09
C SER A 158 14.74 9.44 10.11
N ASN A 159 14.24 10.52 9.51
CA ASN A 159 13.18 10.43 8.52
C ASN A 159 13.58 9.54 7.32
N VAL A 160 12.68 8.66 6.92
CA VAL A 160 12.79 7.90 5.67
C VAL A 160 12.22 8.72 4.51
N VAL A 161 12.85 8.60 3.34
CA VAL A 161 12.36 9.15 2.07
C VAL A 161 12.48 8.06 1.02
N LEU A 162 11.36 7.74 0.37
CA LEU A 162 11.22 6.67 -0.62
C LEU A 162 11.33 7.24 -2.04
N ASP A 163 12.49 7.83 -2.35
CA ASP A 163 12.76 8.55 -3.59
C ASP A 163 13.74 7.84 -4.53
N THR A 164 13.98 6.56 -4.28
CA THR A 164 14.84 5.70 -5.08
C THR A 164 14.05 4.45 -5.44
N ASP A 165 14.06 4.07 -6.71
CA ASP A 165 13.27 2.95 -7.21
C ASP A 165 14.02 1.60 -7.08
N PHE A 166 13.44 0.52 -7.63
CA PHE A 166 14.04 -0.82 -7.59
C PHE A 166 15.40 -0.91 -8.29
N LEU A 167 15.67 -0.09 -9.30
CA LEU A 167 16.92 -0.07 -10.07
C LEU A 167 17.94 0.94 -9.51
N GLU A 168 17.71 1.43 -8.30
CA GLU A 168 18.51 2.48 -7.65
C GLU A 168 18.42 3.85 -8.36
N GLU A 169 17.42 4.04 -9.21
CA GLU A 169 17.21 5.30 -9.93
C GLU A 169 16.43 6.30 -9.09
N LYS A 170 16.83 7.58 -9.18
CA LYS A 170 16.18 8.66 -8.43
C LYS A 170 14.81 8.96 -9.01
N ARG A 171 13.78 8.91 -8.16
CA ARG A 171 12.42 9.33 -8.50
C ARG A 171 12.32 10.85 -8.59
N MET A 172 11.59 11.32 -9.59
CA MET A 172 11.14 12.70 -9.65
C MET A 172 9.94 12.91 -8.70
N PRO A 173 9.65 14.15 -8.27
CA PRO A 173 8.52 14.44 -7.36
C PRO A 173 7.17 13.86 -7.82
N LYS A 174 7.00 13.73 -9.14
CA LYS A 174 5.94 12.96 -9.80
C LYS A 174 6.59 11.98 -10.76
N SER A 175 6.31 10.69 -10.61
CA SER A 175 6.89 9.62 -11.43
C SER A 175 5.85 8.52 -11.69
N PRO A 176 6.08 7.63 -12.67
CA PRO A 176 5.21 6.47 -12.88
C PRO A 176 4.99 5.66 -11.58
N LEU A 177 3.81 5.06 -11.50
CA LEU A 177 3.47 4.14 -10.41
C LEU A 177 4.30 2.85 -10.51
N GLY A 178 4.26 2.03 -9.47
CA GLY A 178 4.93 0.75 -9.41
C GLY A 178 6.40 0.86 -8.98
N PRO A 179 7.15 -0.24 -9.02
CA PRO A 179 8.48 -0.33 -8.40
C PRO A 179 9.61 0.32 -9.21
N ILE A 180 9.41 0.56 -10.51
CA ILE A 180 10.46 0.97 -11.45
C ILE A 180 10.01 2.22 -12.21
N THR A 181 10.79 3.31 -12.13
CA THR A 181 10.45 4.62 -12.68
C THR A 181 10.50 4.67 -14.21
N SER A 182 11.17 3.70 -14.86
CA SER A 182 11.24 3.60 -16.32
C SER A 182 10.04 2.89 -16.95
N LEU A 183 9.11 2.37 -16.14
CA LEU A 183 7.84 1.81 -16.64
C LEU A 183 7.03 2.90 -17.35
N LYS A 184 6.48 2.56 -18.52
CA LYS A 184 5.72 3.47 -19.37
C LYS A 184 4.61 2.74 -20.11
N LYS A 185 3.68 3.48 -20.71
CA LYS A 185 2.65 2.88 -21.59
C LYS A 185 3.29 2.05 -22.71
N GLY A 186 2.55 1.07 -23.19
CA GLY A 186 3.01 0.10 -24.18
C GLY A 186 3.90 -0.97 -23.55
N LYS A 187 4.81 -1.52 -24.37
CA LYS A 187 5.65 -2.67 -23.98
C LYS A 187 6.83 -2.24 -23.12
N ASN A 188 7.06 -2.99 -22.05
CA ASN A 188 8.18 -2.85 -21.13
C ASN A 188 8.91 -4.19 -21.05
N TYR A 189 10.24 -4.14 -21.13
CA TYR A 189 11.14 -5.28 -20.96
C TYR A 189 12.37 -4.79 -20.20
N ILE A 190 12.46 -5.13 -18.92
CA ILE A 190 13.39 -4.50 -17.98
C ILE A 190 14.17 -5.58 -17.25
N LYS A 191 15.49 -5.47 -17.18
CA LYS A 191 16.33 -6.37 -16.37
C LYS A 191 16.10 -6.06 -14.89
N VAL A 192 15.83 -7.09 -14.09
CA VAL A 192 15.51 -6.99 -12.66
C VAL A 192 16.41 -7.85 -11.76
N TRP A 193 17.30 -8.64 -12.38
CA TRP A 193 18.41 -9.34 -11.73
C TRP A 193 19.51 -9.55 -12.78
#